data_AF-A0A960WMW2-F1
#
_entry.id   AF-A0A960WMW2-F1
#
_cell.length_a   1.000
_cell.length_b   1.000
_cell.length_c   1.000
_cell.angle_alpha   90.00
_cell.angle_beta   90.00
_cell.angle_gamma   90.00
#
_symmetry.space_group_name_H-M   'P 1'
#
loop_
_entity.id
_entity.type
_entity.pdbx_description
1 polymer ?
#
loop_
_entity_poly.entity_id
_entity_poly.type
_entity_poly.pdbx_seq_one_letter_code
_entity_poly.pdbx_strand_id
1 'polypeptide(L)'
;MKHIKKSENEINQKPVTDSWLQTATTHLERIRELHVLGLRSNGQDFVGQRPEISDFNVSNVELVTSSEAEWQKIITSLQNELERRQNYSIEQAGA
;
A
#
# COMPACT_ATOMS: atom_id res chain seq x y z
N MET A 1 12.50 34.23 -51.72
CA MET A 1 11.59 33.36 -50.96
C MET A 1 12.40 32.25 -50.32
N LYS A 2 12.59 32.28 -48.99
CA LYS A 2 13.31 31.22 -48.26
C LYS A 2 12.27 30.30 -47.63
N HIS A 3 12.14 29.08 -48.16
CA HIS A 3 11.51 27.98 -47.45
C HIS A 3 12.57 27.31 -46.58
N ILE A 4 12.48 27.44 -45.25
CA ILE A 4 13.16 26.51 -44.35
C ILE A 4 12.15 26.08 -43.29
N LYS A 5 12.09 24.76 -43.19
CA LYS A 5 11.06 23.91 -42.61
C LYS A 5 10.93 24.11 -41.11
N LYS A 6 9.70 23.90 -40.61
CA LYS A 6 9.38 23.58 -39.22
C LYS A 6 10.45 22.65 -38.65
N SER A 7 11.12 23.07 -37.59
CA SER A 7 11.87 22.17 -36.73
C SER A 7 10.86 21.34 -35.95
N GLU A 8 10.61 20.12 -36.43
CA GLU A 8 10.03 19.04 -35.65
C GLU A 8 11.01 18.70 -34.53
N ASN A 9 10.82 19.35 -33.38
CA ASN A 9 11.44 18.93 -32.14
C ASN A 9 10.37 18.87 -31.05
N GLU A 10 9.27 18.17 -31.35
CA GLU A 10 8.42 17.61 -30.31
C GLU A 10 9.19 16.43 -29.71
N ILE A 11 10.06 16.77 -28.77
CA ILE A 11 10.66 15.80 -27.87
C ILE A 11 9.47 15.18 -27.12
N ASN A 12 9.11 13.96 -27.48
CA ASN A 12 8.18 13.10 -26.73
C ASN A 12 8.73 12.83 -25.32
N GLN A 13 8.69 13.82 -24.42
CA GLN A 13 9.13 13.73 -23.02
C GLN A 13 8.01 13.33 -22.06
N LYS A 14 6.99 12.58 -22.51
CA LYS A 14 5.97 12.04 -21.60
C LYS A 14 5.84 10.54 -21.83
N PRO A 15 6.57 9.75 -21.04
CA PRO A 15 5.83 8.81 -20.18
C PRO A 15 6.48 8.50 -18.80
N VAL A 16 7.65 9.06 -18.46
CA VAL A 16 8.37 8.66 -17.23
C VAL A 16 7.80 9.34 -15.97
N THR A 17 7.24 10.55 -16.11
CA THR A 17 6.68 11.32 -14.99
C THR A 17 5.39 10.72 -14.43
N ASP A 18 4.63 9.97 -15.21
CA ASP A 18 3.32 9.47 -14.77
C ASP A 18 3.48 8.17 -13.95
N SER A 19 4.49 7.36 -14.28
CA SER A 19 4.74 6.07 -13.62
C SER A 19 5.25 6.21 -12.18
N TRP A 20 6.17 7.15 -11.90
CA TRP A 20 6.67 7.35 -10.52
C TRP A 20 5.57 7.94 -9.62
N LEU A 21 4.75 8.85 -10.15
CA LEU A 21 3.67 9.49 -9.39
C LEU A 21 2.59 8.46 -9.05
N GLN A 22 2.25 7.59 -10.00
CA GLN A 22 1.30 6.51 -9.77
C GLN A 22 1.82 5.54 -8.70
N THR A 23 3.08 5.13 -8.80
CA THR A 23 3.72 4.25 -7.79
C THR A 23 3.73 4.89 -6.41
N ALA A 24 4.07 6.17 -6.31
CA ALA A 24 4.09 6.91 -5.04
C ALA A 24 2.67 7.03 -4.44
N THR A 25 1.66 7.26 -5.28
CA THR A 25 0.26 7.36 -4.84
C THR A 25 -0.23 6.03 -4.29
N THR A 26 -0.03 4.93 -5.03
CA THR A 26 -0.38 3.58 -4.58
C THR A 26 0.31 3.26 -3.26
N HIS A 27 1.61 3.52 -3.14
CA HIS A 27 2.33 3.25 -1.90
C HIS A 27 1.74 4.03 -0.71
N LEU A 28 1.39 5.30 -0.91
CA LEU A 28 0.83 6.14 0.14
C LEU A 28 -0.58 5.67 0.56
N GLU A 29 -1.39 5.18 -0.36
CA GLU A 29 -2.69 4.56 -0.06
C GLU A 29 -2.52 3.29 0.78
N ARG A 30 -1.60 2.41 0.40
CA ARG A 30 -1.29 1.18 1.15
C ARG A 30 -0.83 1.47 2.58
N ILE A 31 0.03 2.48 2.77
CA ILE A 31 0.46 2.94 4.10
C ILE A 31 -0.74 3.41 4.94
N ARG A 32 -1.68 4.15 4.34
CA ARG A 32 -2.87 4.64 5.05
C ARG A 32 -3.75 3.48 5.51
N GLU A 33 -3.96 2.47 4.67
CA GLU A 33 -4.74 1.28 5.04
C GLU A 33 -4.11 0.54 6.22
N LEU A 34 -2.78 0.32 6.19
CA LEU A 34 -2.07 -0.32 7.30
C LEU A 34 -2.16 0.49 8.60
N HIS A 35 -2.06 1.83 8.52
CA HIS A 35 -2.24 2.69 9.68
C HIS A 35 -3.65 2.61 10.27
N VAL A 36 -4.70 2.55 9.44
CA VAL A 36 -6.08 2.37 9.90
C VAL A 36 -6.26 1.05 10.63
N LEU A 37 -5.57 0.01 10.18
CA LEU A 37 -5.56 -1.31 10.83
C LEU A 37 -4.69 -1.36 12.11
N GLY A 38 -3.90 -0.32 12.39
CA GLY A 38 -3.09 -0.21 13.61
C GLY A 38 -1.66 -0.76 13.48
N LEU A 39 -1.16 -0.94 12.25
CA LEU A 39 0.26 -1.20 12.03
C LEU A 39 1.02 0.14 12.02
N ARG A 40 2.32 0.12 12.36
CA ARG A 40 3.23 1.27 12.18
C ARG A 40 4.53 0.85 11.55
N SER A 41 5.13 1.76 10.78
CA SER A 41 6.46 1.56 10.25
C SER A 41 7.52 1.60 11.36
N ASN A 42 8.44 0.64 11.35
CA ASN A 42 9.69 0.66 12.11
C ASN A 42 10.91 1.06 11.24
N GLY A 43 10.66 1.46 9.99
CA GLY A 43 11.68 1.77 8.98
C GLY A 43 11.89 0.67 7.95
N GLN A 44 11.87 -0.60 8.34
CA GLN A 44 12.02 -1.74 7.43
C GLN A 44 10.68 -2.37 7.06
N ASP A 45 9.80 -2.50 8.06
CA ASP A 45 8.50 -3.15 7.95
C ASP A 45 7.43 -2.32 8.66
N PHE A 46 6.18 -2.63 8.37
CA PHE A 46 5.01 -2.26 9.16
C PHE A 46 4.69 -3.37 10.15
N VAL A 47 4.68 -3.05 11.43
CA VAL A 47 4.45 -4.00 12.53
C VAL A 47 3.22 -3.60 13.35
N GLY A 48 2.48 -4.60 13.85
CA GLY A 48 1.31 -4.36 14.67
C GLY A 48 1.62 -3.63 15.97
N GLN A 49 0.84 -2.58 16.29
CA GLN A 49 0.99 -1.84 17.55
C GLN A 49 0.03 -2.32 18.65
N ARG A 50 -0.95 -3.14 18.28
CA ARG A 50 -2.00 -3.60 19.18
C ARG A 50 -1.89 -5.11 19.40
N PRO A 51 -2.29 -5.63 20.57
CA PRO A 51 -2.23 -7.07 20.84
C PRO A 51 -2.92 -7.92 19.75
N GLU A 52 -4.02 -7.43 19.19
CA GLU A 52 -4.83 -8.12 18.19
C GLU A 52 -4.10 -8.34 16.85
N ILE A 53 -3.02 -7.61 16.56
CA ILE A 53 -2.25 -7.72 15.32
C ILE A 53 -0.73 -7.74 15.53
N SER A 54 -0.29 -7.92 16.77
CA SER A 54 1.13 -7.82 17.16
C SER A 54 2.06 -8.83 16.46
N ASP A 55 1.48 -9.91 15.95
CA ASP A 55 2.12 -10.98 15.18
C ASP A 55 2.08 -10.74 13.66
N PHE A 56 1.39 -9.70 13.18
CA PHE A 56 1.38 -9.34 11.76
C PHE A 56 2.47 -8.35 11.41
N ASN A 57 3.17 -8.65 10.31
CA ASN A 57 4.12 -7.76 9.67
C ASN A 57 3.84 -7.66 8.17
N VAL A 58 4.11 -6.49 7.60
CA VAL A 58 4.07 -6.25 6.15
C VAL A 58 5.36 -5.53 5.79
N SER A 59 6.12 -6.08 4.86
CA SER A 59 7.41 -5.48 4.49
C SER A 59 7.22 -4.24 3.62
N ASN A 60 8.14 -3.27 3.72
CA ASN A 60 8.11 -2.12 2.81
C ASN A 60 8.29 -2.53 1.34
N VAL A 61 8.95 -3.67 1.08
CA VAL A 61 9.11 -4.22 -0.27
C VAL A 61 7.75 -4.61 -0.85
N GLU A 62 6.93 -5.33 -0.09
CA GLU A 62 5.59 -5.73 -0.52
C GLU A 62 4.70 -4.54 -0.88
N LEU A 63 4.87 -3.39 -0.22
CA LEU A 63 4.12 -2.19 -0.55
C LEU A 63 4.42 -1.67 -1.96
N VAL A 64 5.64 -1.85 -2.43
CA VAL A 64 6.10 -1.32 -3.73
C VAL A 64 5.99 -2.37 -4.83
N THR A 65 6.23 -3.64 -4.51
CA THR A 65 6.34 -4.70 -5.52
C THR A 65 5.07 -5.51 -5.71
N SER A 66 4.16 -5.52 -4.74
CA SER A 66 2.93 -6.32 -4.84
C SER A 66 1.98 -5.72 -5.88
N SER A 67 1.39 -6.59 -6.68
CA SER A 67 0.23 -6.23 -7.50
C SER A 67 -0.95 -5.84 -6.61
N GLU A 68 -1.93 -5.14 -7.19
CA GLU A 68 -3.14 -4.77 -6.44
C GLU A 68 -3.91 -6.00 -5.93
N ALA A 69 -3.94 -7.08 -6.72
CA ALA A 69 -4.60 -8.32 -6.30
C ALA A 69 -3.90 -9.00 -5.12
N GLU A 70 -2.57 -8.95 -5.04
CA GLU A 70 -1.81 -9.46 -3.90
C GLU A 70 -2.01 -8.59 -2.67
N TRP A 71 -1.99 -7.27 -2.87
CA TRP A 71 -2.26 -6.31 -1.80
C TRP A 71 -3.62 -6.53 -1.14
N GLN A 72 -4.68 -6.71 -1.94
CA GLN A 72 -6.02 -6.97 -1.42
C GLN A 72 -6.10 -8.27 -0.62
N LYS A 73 -5.31 -9.31 -0.95
CA LYS A 73 -5.24 -10.54 -0.16
C LYS A 73 -4.61 -10.29 1.22
N ILE A 74 -3.54 -9.49 1.28
CA ILE A 74 -2.87 -9.12 2.53
C ILE A 74 -3.86 -8.37 3.44
N ILE A 75 -4.50 -7.34 2.92
CA ILE A 75 -5.48 -6.54 3.67
C ILE A 75 -6.66 -7.37 4.14
N THR A 76 -7.23 -8.22 3.28
CA THR A 76 -8.34 -9.11 3.65
C THR A 76 -7.93 -10.06 4.78
N SER A 77 -6.72 -10.64 4.72
CA SER A 77 -6.22 -11.54 5.77
C SER A 77 -6.08 -10.82 7.12
N LEU A 78 -5.58 -9.58 7.11
CA LEU A 78 -5.46 -8.75 8.31
C LEU A 78 -6.82 -8.42 8.92
N GLN A 79 -7.79 -8.04 8.08
CA GLN A 79 -9.14 -7.72 8.52
C GLN A 79 -9.86 -8.93 9.11
N ASN A 80 -9.77 -10.08 8.46
CA ASN A 80 -10.38 -11.33 8.95
C ASN A 80 -9.81 -11.73 10.32
N GLU A 81 -8.50 -11.57 10.53
CA GLU A 81 -7.90 -11.88 11.82
C GLU A 81 -8.37 -10.92 12.92
N LEU A 82 -8.46 -9.63 12.61
CA LEU A 82 -8.99 -8.62 13.54
C LEU A 82 -10.43 -8.96 13.95
N GLU A 83 -11.29 -9.30 12.99
CA GLU A 83 -12.66 -9.75 13.27
C GLU A 83 -12.67 -11.02 14.11
N ARG A 84 -11.83 -12.01 13.78
CA ARG A 84 -11.71 -13.25 14.54
C ARG A 84 -11.39 -12.96 16.00
N ARG A 85 -10.37 -12.14 16.30
CA ARG A 85 -9.95 -11.85 17.68
C ARG A 85 -10.97 -11.00 18.44
N GLN A 86 -11.67 -10.08 17.77
CA GLN A 86 -12.78 -9.34 18.38
C GLN A 86 -13.91 -10.28 18.80
N ASN A 87 -14.29 -11.22 17.93
CA ASN A 87 -15.35 -12.20 18.23
C ASN A 87 -14.96 -13.12 19.39
N TYR A 88 -13.72 -13.61 19.43
CA TYR A 88 -13.22 -14.39 20.58
C TYR A 88 -13.27 -13.60 21.90
N SER A 89 -12.99 -12.31 21.87
CA SER A 89 -13.04 -11.47 23.08
C SER A 89 -14.47 -11.27 23.60
N ILE A 90 -15.48 -11.28 22.73
CA ILE A 90 -16.89 -11.12 23.11
C ILE A 90 -17.41 -12.43 23.74
N GLU A 91 -17.09 -13.58 23.15
CA GLU A 91 -17.50 -14.89 23.68
C GLU A 91 -16.90 -15.18 25.06
N GLN A 92 -15.66 -14.75 25.31
CA GLN A 92 -14.99 -14.92 26.61
C GLN A 92 -15.51 -13.95 27.70
N ALA A 93 -16.04 -12.79 27.31
CA ALA A 93 -16.56 -11.79 28.26
C ALA A 93 -18.05 -12.02 28.63
N GLY A 94 -18.76 -12.85 27.86
CA GLY A 94 -20.15 -13.22 28.08
C GLY A 94 -20.38 -14.57 28.78
N ALA A 95 -19.31 -15.30 29.11
CA ALA A 95 -19.32 -16.56 29.86
C ALA A 95 -18.92 -16.34 31.33
#